data_AF-A0A3A6QEW3-F1
#
_entry.id   AF-A0A3A6QEW3-F1
#
_cell.length_a   1.000
_cell.length_b   1.000
_cell.length_c   1.000
_cell.angle_alpha   90.00
_cell.angle_beta   90.00
_cell.angle_gamma   90.00
#
_symmetry.space_group_name_H-M   'P 1'
#
loop_
_entity.id
_entity.type
_entity.pdbx_description
1 polymer ?
#
loop_
_entity_poly.entity_id
_entity_poly.type
_entity_poly.pdbx_seq_one_letter_code
_entity_poly.pdbx_strand_id
1 'polypeptide(L)'
;MGTTTVSRWWYGIVVTVCFGVLLYAFAMVFMTVGPSQPARSDGELVLKVLSLAATAAVGMLLYVMTALYVVSFGLDWWYVSTSDLTSYTPSRWYLGIPLVALSNFVKPVVATPLIIIGGAYYLRQRARFVGRPKFSSVLG
;
A
#
# COMPACT_ATOMS: atom_id res chain seq x y z
N MET A 1 -31.09 11.48 -11.02
CA MET A 1 -30.32 11.28 -9.78
C MET A 1 -29.02 10.59 -10.15
N GLY A 2 -27.95 11.37 -10.34
CA GLY A 2 -26.66 10.83 -10.78
C GLY A 2 -26.09 9.89 -9.73
N THR A 3 -25.76 8.68 -10.14
CA THR A 3 -24.98 7.77 -9.31
C THR A 3 -23.64 8.46 -9.03
N THR A 4 -23.37 8.74 -7.75
CA THR A 4 -22.05 9.21 -7.29
C THR A 4 -21.06 8.07 -7.48
N THR A 5 -20.56 7.91 -8.71
CA THR A 5 -19.65 6.84 -9.10
C THR A 5 -18.28 7.11 -8.54
N VAL A 6 -18.06 6.64 -7.32
CA VAL A 6 -16.74 6.66 -6.72
C VAL A 6 -15.82 5.70 -7.48
N SER A 7 -14.64 6.18 -7.89
CA SER A 7 -13.60 5.38 -8.53
C SER A 7 -13.28 4.11 -7.74
N ARG A 8 -13.37 2.96 -8.42
CA ARG A 8 -12.98 1.64 -7.91
C ARG A 8 -11.52 1.54 -7.50
N TRP A 9 -10.66 2.39 -8.06
CA TRP A 9 -9.23 2.43 -7.76
C TRP A 9 -8.94 2.90 -6.33
N TRP A 10 -9.90 3.60 -5.70
CA TRP A 10 -9.85 3.92 -4.27
C TRP A 10 -9.63 2.66 -3.41
N TYR A 11 -10.30 1.55 -3.73
CA TYR A 11 -10.14 0.29 -3.01
C TYR A 11 -8.75 -0.31 -3.18
N GLY A 12 -8.14 -0.17 -4.37
CA GLY A 12 -6.77 -0.59 -4.61
C GLY A 12 -5.77 0.13 -3.70
N ILE A 13 -5.98 1.43 -3.46
CA ILE A 13 -5.16 2.22 -2.52
C ILE A 13 -5.40 1.75 -1.07
N VAL A 14 -6.66 1.53 -0.67
CA VAL A 14 -6.98 1.11 0.71
C VAL A 14 -6.42 -0.26 1.04
N VAL A 15 -6.65 -1.26 0.17
CA VAL A 15 -6.18 -2.63 0.38
C VAL A 15 -4.65 -2.64 0.50
N THR A 16 -3.96 -1.98 -0.43
CA THR A 16 -2.50 -1.95 -0.41
C THR A 16 -1.92 -1.20 0.80
N VAL A 17 -2.56 -0.14 1.29
CA VAL A 17 -2.15 0.52 2.53
C VAL A 17 -2.37 -0.39 3.74
N CYS A 18 -3.53 -1.04 3.86
CA CYS A 18 -3.83 -1.95 4.99
C CYS A 18 -2.90 -3.17 5.01
N PHE A 19 -2.73 -3.86 3.88
CA PHE A 19 -1.80 -4.98 3.76
C PHE A 19 -0.35 -4.52 3.93
N GLY A 20 0.00 -3.34 3.42
CA GLY A 20 1.33 -2.76 3.59
C GLY A 20 1.70 -2.55 5.06
N VAL A 21 0.78 -2.07 5.90
CA VAL A 21 0.98 -1.95 7.35
C VAL A 21 1.25 -3.31 7.99
N LEU A 22 0.46 -4.33 7.67
CA LEU A 22 0.62 -5.68 8.23
C LEU A 22 1.96 -6.31 7.84
N LEU A 23 2.32 -6.23 6.55
CA LEU A 23 3.58 -6.77 6.04
C LEU A 23 4.79 -6.01 6.59
N TYR A 24 4.69 -4.69 6.77
CA TYR A 24 5.74 -3.90 7.40
C TYR A 24 5.93 -4.27 8.87
N ALA A 25 4.84 -4.43 9.63
CA ALA A 25 4.89 -4.88 11.02
C ALA A 25 5.53 -6.28 11.12
N PHE A 26 5.14 -7.20 10.23
CA PHE A 26 5.76 -8.52 10.15
C PHE A 26 7.27 -8.44 9.87
N ALA A 27 7.69 -7.62 8.91
CA ALA A 27 9.11 -7.43 8.59
C ALA A 27 9.90 -6.84 9.77
N MET A 28 9.32 -5.90 10.53
CA MET A 28 9.94 -5.34 11.73
C MET A 28 10.10 -6.39 12.85
N VAL A 29 9.08 -7.21 13.10
CA VAL A 29 9.17 -8.32 14.05
C VAL A 29 10.24 -9.32 13.60
N PHE A 30 10.31 -9.62 12.31
CA PHE A 30 11.34 -10.51 11.77
C PHE A 30 12.75 -9.94 11.92
N MET A 31 12.97 -8.65 11.64
CA MET A 31 14.29 -8.04 11.80
C MET A 31 14.74 -7.98 13.27
N THR A 32 13.81 -7.90 14.21
CA THR A 32 14.11 -7.79 15.65
C THR A 32 14.24 -9.14 16.36
N VAL A 33 13.42 -10.12 15.98
CA VAL A 33 13.38 -11.46 16.61
C VAL A 33 14.10 -12.51 15.75
N GLY A 34 14.48 -12.15 14.53
CA GLY A 34 15.10 -13.04 13.56
C GLY A 34 16.42 -13.65 14.06
N PRO A 35 16.78 -14.81 13.51
CA PRO A 35 17.95 -15.55 13.95
C PRO A 35 19.25 -14.76 13.68
N SER A 36 19.92 -14.32 14.75
CA SER A 36 21.17 -13.56 14.71
C SER A 36 22.43 -14.43 14.88
N GLN A 37 22.27 -15.70 15.25
CA GLN A 37 23.35 -16.65 15.48
C GLN A 37 23.29 -17.82 14.50
N PRO A 38 24.40 -18.54 14.25
CA PRO A 38 24.41 -19.79 13.48
C PRO A 38 23.46 -20.84 14.07
N ALA A 39 22.90 -21.72 13.25
CA ALA A 39 22.08 -22.84 13.73
C ALA A 39 22.92 -23.82 14.58
N ARG A 40 22.39 -24.27 15.72
CA ARG A 40 23.04 -25.27 16.58
C ARG A 40 22.59 -26.70 16.28
N SER A 41 21.54 -26.87 15.48
CA SER A 41 21.03 -28.16 15.02
C SER A 41 20.39 -28.05 13.64
N ASP A 42 20.21 -29.19 12.96
CA ASP A 42 19.58 -29.25 11.64
C ASP A 42 18.11 -28.79 11.69
N GLY A 43 17.38 -29.09 12.76
CA GLY A 43 16.01 -28.60 12.94
C GLY A 43 15.95 -27.08 13.08
N GLU A 44 16.91 -26.49 13.80
CA GLU A 44 17.05 -25.04 13.89
C GLU A 44 17.45 -24.43 12.54
N LEU A 45 18.30 -25.10 11.76
CA LEU A 45 18.70 -24.67 10.42
C LEU A 45 17.48 -24.59 9.49
N VAL A 46 16.64 -25.63 9.46
CA VAL A 46 15.41 -25.66 8.66
C VAL A 46 14.48 -24.49 9.03
N LEU A 47 14.27 -24.24 10.32
CA LEU A 47 13.44 -23.12 10.77
C LEU A 47 14.00 -21.76 10.31
N LYS A 48 15.32 -21.56 10.36
CA LYS A 48 15.97 -20.33 9.88
C LYS A 48 15.84 -20.15 8.37
N VAL A 49 15.98 -21.24 7.60
CA VAL A 49 15.81 -21.20 6.13
C VAL A 49 14.36 -20.90 5.75
N LEU A 50 13.38 -21.56 6.37
CA LEU A 50 11.95 -21.29 6.14
C LEU A 50 11.58 -19.85 6.53
N SER A 51 12.13 -19.37 7.63
CA SER A 51 12.01 -17.99 8.10
C SER A 51 12.56 -16.99 7.08
N LEU A 52 13.74 -17.26 6.51
CA LEU A 52 14.34 -16.43 5.46
C LEU A 52 13.49 -16.46 4.17
N ALA A 53 13.03 -17.63 3.76
CA ALA A 53 12.16 -17.79 2.59
C ALA A 53 10.83 -17.04 2.76
N ALA A 54 10.23 -17.09 3.95
CA ALA A 54 9.03 -16.33 4.28
C ALA A 54 9.27 -14.82 4.18
N THR A 55 10.41 -14.33 4.68
CA THR A 55 10.78 -12.91 4.57
C THR A 55 11.00 -12.48 3.13
N ALA A 56 11.66 -13.32 2.32
CA ALA A 56 11.83 -13.05 0.89
C ALA A 56 10.46 -12.99 0.17
N ALA A 57 9.55 -13.91 0.47
CA ALA A 57 8.20 -13.93 -0.07
C ALA A 57 7.39 -12.69 0.33
N VAL A 58 7.49 -12.26 1.60
CA VAL A 58 6.87 -11.02 2.10
C VAL A 58 7.44 -9.79 1.38
N GLY A 59 8.76 -9.73 1.16
CA GLY A 59 9.40 -8.67 0.39
C GLY A 59 8.88 -8.61 -1.06
N MET A 60 8.74 -9.76 -1.72
CA MET A 60 8.17 -9.81 -3.07
C MET A 60 6.70 -9.37 -3.10
N LEU A 61 5.90 -9.78 -2.11
CA LEU A 61 4.51 -9.35 -1.99
C LEU A 61 4.41 -7.83 -1.77
N LEU A 62 5.29 -7.25 -0.96
CA LEU A 62 5.38 -5.81 -0.77
C LEU A 62 5.68 -5.07 -2.09
N TYR A 63 6.51 -5.62 -2.98
CA TYR A 63 6.73 -5.04 -4.30
C TYR A 63 5.49 -5.06 -5.18
N VAL A 64 4.80 -6.20 -5.24
CA VAL A 64 3.54 -6.31 -6.00
C VAL A 64 2.49 -5.33 -5.46
N MET A 65 2.36 -5.24 -4.14
CA MET A 65 1.44 -4.28 -3.50
C MET A 65 1.85 -2.83 -3.78
N THR A 66 3.14 -2.52 -3.82
CA THR A 66 3.64 -1.18 -4.18
C THR A 66 3.28 -0.82 -5.62
N ALA A 67 3.45 -1.75 -6.56
CA ALA A 67 3.06 -1.54 -7.96
C ALA A 67 1.54 -1.30 -8.08
N LEU A 68 0.73 -2.15 -7.43
CA LEU A 68 -0.72 -1.99 -7.40
C LEU A 68 -1.16 -0.67 -6.76
N TYR A 69 -0.47 -0.24 -5.69
CA TYR A 69 -0.71 1.04 -5.04
C TYR A 69 -0.46 2.20 -6.01
N VAL A 70 0.70 2.21 -6.68
CA VAL A 70 1.09 3.27 -7.62
C VAL A 70 0.09 3.40 -8.77
N VAL A 71 -0.29 2.27 -9.38
CA VAL A 71 -1.27 2.25 -10.47
C VAL A 71 -2.64 2.70 -9.99
N SER A 72 -3.12 2.18 -8.86
CA SER A 72 -4.42 2.56 -8.29
C SER A 72 -4.47 4.03 -7.93
N PHE A 73 -3.38 4.57 -7.37
CA PHE A 73 -3.26 5.97 -7.04
C PHE A 73 -3.31 6.86 -8.28
N GLY A 74 -2.51 6.55 -9.29
CA GLY A 74 -2.50 7.31 -10.55
C GLY A 74 -3.87 7.34 -11.21
N LEU A 75 -4.57 6.19 -11.24
CA LEU A 75 -5.88 6.07 -11.87
C LEU A 75 -7.00 6.76 -11.05
N ASP A 76 -6.98 6.67 -9.71
CA ASP A 76 -7.94 7.42 -8.88
C ASP A 76 -7.70 8.93 -8.99
N TRP A 77 -6.43 9.36 -8.93
CA TRP A 77 -6.08 10.78 -9.07
C TRP A 77 -6.49 11.31 -10.44
N TRP A 78 -6.20 10.58 -11.52
CA TRP A 78 -6.61 10.94 -12.87
C TRP A 78 -8.13 11.09 -12.97
N TYR A 79 -8.86 10.07 -12.52
CA TYR A 79 -10.33 10.08 -12.54
C TYR A 79 -10.90 11.29 -11.80
N VAL A 80 -10.40 11.60 -10.60
CA VAL A 80 -10.88 12.75 -9.82
C VAL A 80 -10.46 14.07 -10.46
N SER A 81 -9.28 14.15 -11.08
CA SER A 81 -8.77 15.37 -11.71
C SER A 81 -9.51 15.79 -12.96
N THR A 82 -10.12 14.84 -13.67
CA THR A 82 -10.85 15.08 -14.92
C THR A 82 -12.37 15.01 -14.75
N SER A 83 -12.86 14.79 -13.52
CA SER A 83 -14.28 14.62 -13.27
C SER A 83 -14.97 15.94 -12.95
N ASP A 84 -16.00 16.27 -13.72
CA ASP A 84 -16.87 17.42 -13.45
C ASP A 84 -17.88 17.16 -12.32
N LEU A 85 -17.87 15.95 -11.73
CA LEU A 85 -18.80 15.55 -10.67
C LEU A 85 -18.52 16.27 -9.33
N THR A 86 -17.33 16.85 -9.16
CA THR A 86 -16.95 17.57 -7.94
C THR A 86 -16.16 18.83 -8.28
N SER A 87 -16.34 19.90 -7.50
CA SER A 87 -15.51 21.13 -7.60
C SER A 87 -14.08 20.95 -7.08
N TYR A 88 -13.75 19.75 -6.59
CA TYR A 88 -12.46 19.46 -6.01
C TYR A 88 -11.50 18.90 -7.06
N THR A 89 -10.47 19.68 -7.38
CA THR A 89 -9.33 19.21 -8.18
C THR A 89 -8.20 18.74 -7.24
N PRO A 90 -7.77 17.47 -7.32
CA PRO A 90 -6.73 16.95 -6.45
C PRO A 90 -5.38 17.57 -6.84
N SER A 91 -4.62 18.00 -5.84
CA SER A 91 -3.31 18.64 -6.06
C SER A 91 -2.32 17.67 -6.72
N ARG A 92 -1.47 18.19 -7.62
CA ARG A 92 -0.38 17.40 -8.25
C ARG A 92 0.68 16.94 -7.24
N TRP A 93 0.81 17.61 -6.10
CA TRP A 93 1.70 17.18 -5.01
C TRP A 93 1.42 15.76 -4.53
N TYR A 94 0.17 15.30 -4.64
CA TYR A 94 -0.20 13.92 -4.31
C TYR A 94 0.51 12.86 -5.16
N LEU A 95 0.94 13.20 -6.39
CA LEU A 95 1.74 12.31 -7.24
C LEU A 95 3.16 12.08 -6.70
N GLY A 96 3.61 12.90 -5.74
CA GLY A 96 4.83 12.63 -4.99
C GLY A 96 4.75 11.36 -4.15
N ILE A 97 3.56 10.96 -3.69
CA ILE A 97 3.37 9.76 -2.86
C ILE A 97 3.71 8.48 -3.64
N PRO A 98 3.15 8.21 -4.84
CA PRO A 98 3.56 7.06 -5.64
C PRO A 98 5.02 7.14 -6.13
N LEU A 99 5.56 8.34 -6.36
CA LEU A 99 7.00 8.50 -6.67
C LEU A 99 7.90 8.06 -5.51
N VAL A 100 7.55 8.46 -4.29
CA VAL A 100 8.23 7.95 -3.08
C VAL A 100 8.01 6.45 -2.94
N ALA A 101 6.82 5.94 -3.28
CA ALA A 101 6.55 4.51 -3.27
C ALA A 101 7.48 3.71 -4.19
N LEU A 102 7.78 4.22 -5.38
CA LEU A 102 8.71 3.59 -6.32
C LEU A 102 10.13 3.46 -5.75
N SER A 103 10.53 4.31 -4.80
CA SER A 103 11.84 4.17 -4.15
C SER A 103 11.97 2.87 -3.33
N ASN A 104 10.85 2.22 -2.96
CA ASN A 104 10.90 0.90 -2.33
C ASN A 104 11.60 -0.13 -3.22
N PHE A 105 11.50 -0.04 -4.55
CA PHE A 105 12.22 -0.94 -5.48
C PHE A 105 13.74 -0.80 -5.41
N VAL A 106 14.25 0.30 -4.86
CA VAL A 106 15.69 0.58 -4.74
C VAL A 106 16.16 0.47 -3.29
N LYS A 107 15.38 0.96 -2.32
CA LYS A 107 15.69 0.93 -0.88
C LYS A 107 14.44 0.54 -0.05
N PRO A 108 14.22 -0.75 0.21
CA PRO A 108 12.91 -1.29 0.61
C PRO A 108 12.40 -0.98 2.04
N VAL A 109 12.92 0.00 2.77
CA VAL A 109 12.62 0.16 4.21
C VAL A 109 12.18 1.58 4.62
N VAL A 110 12.48 2.61 3.81
CA VAL A 110 12.25 4.01 4.22
C VAL A 110 10.94 4.59 3.66
N ALA A 111 10.48 4.12 2.50
CA ALA A 111 9.29 4.72 1.88
C ALA A 111 7.97 4.19 2.44
N THR A 112 7.93 3.00 3.03
CA THR A 112 6.69 2.38 3.52
C THR A 112 5.89 3.25 4.51
N PRO A 113 6.49 3.88 5.54
CA PRO A 113 5.77 4.82 6.40
C PRO A 113 5.22 6.04 5.65
N LEU A 114 5.97 6.59 4.69
CA LEU A 114 5.56 7.74 3.88
C LEU A 114 4.38 7.38 2.95
N ILE A 115 4.39 6.17 2.39
CA ILE A 115 3.28 5.66 1.57
C ILE A 115 2.02 5.48 2.41
N ILE A 116 2.15 4.93 3.62
CA ILE A 116 1.02 4.73 4.53
C ILE A 116 0.42 6.09 4.93
N ILE A 117 1.24 7.01 5.41
CA ILE A 117 0.79 8.34 5.86
C ILE A 117 0.24 9.15 4.68
N GLY A 118 0.97 9.20 3.56
CA GLY A 118 0.57 9.93 2.36
C GLY A 118 -0.70 9.37 1.74
N GLY A 119 -0.80 8.04 1.63
CA GLY A 119 -1.99 7.34 1.15
C GLY A 119 -3.20 7.58 2.04
N ALA A 120 -3.07 7.45 3.36
CA ALA A 120 -4.15 7.72 4.30
C ALA A 120 -4.61 9.19 4.25
N TYR A 121 -3.66 10.13 4.13
CA TYR A 121 -3.96 11.54 4.00
C TYR A 121 -4.72 11.85 2.70
N TYR A 122 -4.26 11.32 1.56
CA TYR A 122 -4.94 11.43 0.27
C TYR A 122 -6.37 10.87 0.33
N LEU A 123 -6.53 9.64 0.84
CA LEU A 123 -7.82 8.98 0.98
C LEU A 123 -8.78 9.79 1.86
N ARG A 124 -8.28 10.39 2.95
CA ARG A 124 -9.06 11.23 3.85
C ARG A 124 -9.56 12.50 3.17
N GLN A 125 -8.69 13.19 2.43
CA GLN A 125 -9.08 14.40 1.70
C GLN A 125 -10.09 14.06 0.61
N ARG A 126 -9.79 13.06 -0.20
CA ARG A 126 -10.68 12.56 -1.25
C ARG A 126 -12.05 12.14 -0.72
N ALA A 127 -12.09 11.47 0.44
CA ALA A 127 -13.35 11.07 1.09
C ALA A 127 -14.20 12.27 1.55
N ARG A 128 -13.60 13.41 1.90
CA ARG A 128 -14.33 14.62 2.30
C ARG A 128 -14.98 15.32 1.12
N PHE A 129 -14.31 15.35 -0.03
CA PHE A 129 -14.74 16.13 -1.19
C PHE A 129 -15.54 15.34 -2.21
N VAL A 130 -15.21 14.05 -2.40
CA VAL A 130 -15.81 13.17 -3.42
C VAL A 130 -16.70 12.09 -2.78
N GLY A 131 -16.71 12.00 -1.45
CA GLY A 131 -17.38 10.94 -0.71
C GLY A 131 -16.58 9.64 -0.65
N ARG A 132 -17.05 8.71 0.19
CA ARG A 132 -16.50 7.36 0.34
C ARG A 132 -17.30 6.38 -0.52
N PRO A 133 -16.64 5.40 -1.17
CA PRO A 133 -17.38 4.36 -1.86
C PRO A 133 -18.13 3.49 -0.83
N LYS A 134 -19.32 3.02 -1.19
CA LYS A 134 -20.10 2.12 -0.34
C LYS A 134 -19.58 0.70 -0.52
N PHE A 135 -19.15 0.06 0.57
CA PHE A 135 -18.69 -1.33 0.55
C PHE A 135 -19.76 -2.31 0.02
N SER A 136 -21.04 -1.97 0.15
CA SER A 136 -22.16 -2.76 -0.37
C SER A 136 -22.18 -2.87 -1.90
N SER A 137 -21.46 -2.02 -2.65
CA SER A 137 -21.42 -2.09 -4.11
C SER A 137 -20.30 -2.99 -4.66
N VAL A 138 -19.42 -3.50 -3.79
CA VAL A 138 -18.30 -4.39 -4.17
C VAL A 138 -18.59 -5.85 -3.78
N LEU A 139 -19.44 -6.04 -2.77
CA LEU A 139 -19.93 -7.35 -2.30
C LEU A 139 -21.26 -7.76 -2.97
N GLY A 140 -21.63 -7.09 -4.06
CA GLY A 140 -22.83 -7.41 -4.85
C GLY A 140 -22.64 -8.68 -5.64
#